data_AF-A0A7C6U575-F1
#
_entry.id   AF-A0A7C6U575-F1
#
_cell.length_a   1.000
_cell.length_b   1.000
_cell.length_c   1.000
_cell.angle_alpha   90.00
_cell.angle_beta   90.00
_cell.angle_gamma   90.00
#
_symmetry.space_group_name_H-M   'P 1'
#
loop_
_entity.id
_entity.type
_entity.pdbx_description
1 polymer ?
#
loop_
_entity_poly.entity_id
_entity_poly.type
_entity_poly.pdbx_seq_one_letter_code
_entity_poly.pdbx_strand_id
1 'polypeptide(L)'
;MNKIVEKMILKYQQLTKDKQKRCRYHPSCSNYGLECFQKFGFFKAFFLTAGRILRCNPLFKGGYEPVPKNWIEKLFENDYPN
;
A
#
# COMPACT_ATOMS: atom_id res chain seq x y z
N MET A 1 8.96 3.73 12.99
CA MET A 1 8.94 5.08 13.64
C MET A 1 7.70 5.91 13.29
N ASN A 2 6.57 5.30 12.90
CA ASN A 2 5.29 6.00 12.72
C ASN A 2 4.13 5.22 13.35
N LYS A 3 4.30 4.85 14.63
CA LYS A 3 3.32 4.00 15.36
C LYS A 3 1.91 4.61 15.37
N ILE A 4 1.79 5.93 15.24
CA ILE A 4 0.51 6.62 15.11
C ILE A 4 -0.20 6.20 13.83
N VAL A 5 0.48 6.28 12.67
CA VAL A 5 -0.10 5.93 11.37
C VAL A 5 -0.42 4.45 11.28
N GLU A 6 0.48 3.59 11.76
CA GLU A 6 0.23 2.14 11.83
C GLU A 6 -1.04 1.83 12.63
N LYS A 7 -1.18 2.42 13.83
CA LYS A 7 -2.39 2.27 14.66
C LYS A 7 -3.64 2.83 13.98
N MET A 8 -3.54 3.94 13.25
CA MET A 8 -4.64 4.48 12.48
C MET A 8 -5.08 3.52 11.36
N ILE A 9 -4.14 2.92 10.64
CA ILE A 9 -4.43 1.94 9.59
C ILE A 9 -5.07 0.68 10.18
N LEU A 10 -4.55 0.16 11.29
CA LEU A 10 -5.12 -0.99 11.98
C LEU A 10 -6.54 -0.71 12.49
N LYS A 11 -6.76 0.46 13.08
CA LYS A 11 -8.11 0.89 13.52
C LYS A 11 -9.06 1.01 12.32
N TYR A 12 -8.60 1.57 11.21
CA TYR A 12 -9.37 1.64 9.97
C TYR A 12 -9.73 0.24 9.44
N GLN A 13 -8.79 -0.71 9.43
CA GLN A 13 -9.05 -2.10 9.04
C GLN A 13 -10.10 -2.75 9.95
N GLN A 14 -10.04 -2.50 11.26
CA GLN A 14 -11.02 -3.01 12.21
C GLN A 14 -12.41 -2.42 12.00
N LEU A 15 -12.51 -1.10 11.76
CA LEU A 15 -13.77 -0.41 11.48
C LEU A 15 -14.40 -0.77 10.12
N THR A 16 -13.58 -1.26 9.19
CA THR A 16 -14.02 -1.64 7.84
C THR A 16 -14.12 -3.14 7.63
N LYS A 17 -13.90 -3.95 8.68
CA LYS A 17 -13.86 -5.42 8.61
C LYS A 17 -15.14 -6.02 8.02
N ASP A 18 -16.29 -5.43 8.34
CA ASP A 18 -17.62 -5.92 7.92
C ASP A 18 -18.07 -5.32 6.58
N LYS A 19 -17.26 -4.45 5.96
CA LYS A 19 -17.56 -3.85 4.65
C LYS A 19 -16.94 -4.67 3.53
N GLN A 20 -17.65 -4.77 2.40
CA GLN A 20 -17.10 -5.41 1.21
C GLN A 20 -15.79 -4.73 0.79
N LYS A 21 -14.75 -5.55 0.59
CA LYS A 21 -13.43 -5.07 0.17
C LYS A 21 -13.52 -4.54 -1.26
N ARG A 22 -13.49 -3.21 -1.40
CA ARG A 22 -13.52 -2.50 -2.70
C ARG A 22 -12.13 -2.25 -3.31
N CYS A 23 -11.08 -2.69 -2.63
CA CYS A 23 -9.71 -2.56 -3.13
C CYS A 23 -9.48 -3.50 -4.31
N ARG A 24 -9.05 -2.97 -5.46
CA ARG A 24 -8.75 -3.77 -6.67
C ARG A 24 -7.32 -4.34 -6.68
N TYR A 25 -6.54 -4.01 -5.67
CA TYR A 25 -5.18 -4.45 -5.52
C TYR A 25 -5.05 -5.51 -4.42
N HIS A 26 -4.15 -6.47 -4.62
CA HIS A 26 -3.75 -7.45 -3.62
C HIS A 26 -2.24 -7.34 -3.33
N PRO A 27 -1.80 -7.31 -2.06
CA PRO A 27 -2.61 -7.07 -0.86
C PRO A 27 -3.38 -5.74 -0.93
N SER A 28 -4.36 -5.56 -0.05
CA SER A 28 -5.21 -4.35 -0.04
C SER A 28 -4.38 -3.07 0.17
N CYS A 29 -4.88 -1.90 -0.24
CA CYS A 29 -4.19 -0.62 -0.06
C CYS A 29 -3.86 -0.32 1.41
N SER A 30 -4.73 -0.74 2.35
CA SER A 30 -4.46 -0.59 3.79
C SER A 30 -3.35 -1.52 4.28
N ASN A 31 -3.32 -2.78 3.82
CA ASN A 31 -2.24 -3.72 4.14
C ASN A 31 -0.91 -3.28 3.54
N TYR A 32 -0.93 -2.83 2.27
CA TYR A 32 0.23 -2.27 1.61
C TYR A 32 0.79 -1.05 2.35
N GLY A 33 -0.10 -0.13 2.76
CA GLY A 33 0.30 1.03 3.53
C GLY A 33 0.94 0.63 4.86
N LEU A 34 0.31 -0.29 5.60
CA LEU A 34 0.84 -0.80 6.86
C LEU A 34 2.27 -1.33 6.69
N GLU A 35 2.48 -2.21 5.72
CA GLU A 35 3.79 -2.81 5.45
C GLU A 35 4.80 -1.77 4.92
N CYS A 36 4.37 -0.80 4.13
CA CYS A 36 5.21 0.33 3.72
C CYS A 36 5.69 1.17 4.91
N PHE A 37 4.81 1.52 5.85
CA PHE A 37 5.16 2.30 7.04
C PHE A 37 6.02 1.52 8.04
N GLN A 38 5.98 0.19 8.00
CA GLN A 38 6.86 -0.69 8.77
C GLN A 38 8.26 -0.81 8.17
N LYS A 39 8.37 -0.92 6.84
CA LYS A 39 9.64 -1.12 6.12
C LYS A 39 10.38 0.17 5.76
N PHE A 40 9.65 1.24 5.44
CA PHE A 40 10.22 2.49 4.95
C PHE A 40 9.98 3.67 5.90
N GLY A 41 10.76 4.75 5.73
CA GLY A 41 10.53 6.02 6.42
C GLY A 41 9.19 6.67 6.03
N PHE A 42 8.68 7.58 6.86
CA PHE A 42 7.35 8.19 6.69
C PHE A 42 7.07 8.70 5.28
N PHE A 43 7.96 9.54 4.73
CA PHE A 43 7.77 10.14 3.41
C PHE A 43 7.74 9.09 2.30
N LYS A 44 8.69 8.16 2.28
CA LYS A 44 8.75 7.09 1.27
C LYS A 44 7.50 6.20 1.33
N ALA A 45 7.11 5.78 2.54
CA ALA A 45 5.92 5.00 2.76
C ALA A 45 4.65 5.75 2.33
N PHE A 46 4.57 7.05 2.63
CA PHE A 46 3.45 7.90 2.25
C PHE A 46 3.32 8.03 0.73
N PHE A 47 4.42 8.32 0.01
CA PHE A 47 4.41 8.44 -1.45
C PHE A 47 4.00 7.12 -2.13
N LEU A 48 4.53 5.98 -1.68
CA LEU A 48 4.16 4.67 -2.21
C LEU A 48 2.69 4.36 -1.99
N THR A 49 2.23 4.56 -0.75
CA THR A 49 0.84 4.28 -0.36
C THR A 49 -0.14 5.19 -1.10
N ALA A 50 0.13 6.50 -1.14
CA ALA A 50 -0.68 7.49 -1.82
C ALA A 50 -0.77 7.21 -3.33
N GLY A 51 0.36 6.93 -3.98
CA GLY A 51 0.39 6.59 -5.41
C GLY A 51 -0.44 5.34 -5.73
N ARG A 52 -0.49 4.35 -4.84
CA ARG A 52 -1.36 3.17 -5.00
C ARG A 52 -2.83 3.49 -4.75
N ILE A 53 -3.16 4.28 -3.72
CA ILE A 53 -4.54 4.70 -3.44
C ILE A 53 -5.13 5.48 -4.61
N LEU A 54 -4.37 6.40 -5.21
CA LEU A 54 -4.80 7.17 -6.36
C LEU A 54 -5.13 6.28 -7.56
N ARG A 55 -4.34 5.22 -7.79
CA ARG A 55 -4.59 4.20 -8.84
C ARG A 55 -5.72 3.22 -8.47
N CYS A 56 -6.19 3.19 -7.22
CA CYS A 56 -7.22 2.27 -6.76
C CYS A 56 -8.66 2.68 -7.18
N ASN A 57 -8.88 3.17 -8.41
CA ASN A 57 -10.20 3.53 -8.98
C ASN A 57 -10.54 2.73 -10.28
N PRO A 58 -11.80 2.40 -10.60
CA PRO A 58 -12.18 1.37 -11.59
C PRO A 58 -11.54 1.48 -12.99
N LEU A 59 -10.98 2.64 -13.34
CA LEU A 59 -10.24 2.89 -14.57
C LEU A 59 -8.91 2.10 -14.65
N PHE A 60 -8.40 1.59 -13.52
CA PHE A 60 -7.21 0.76 -13.48
C PHE A 60 -7.56 -0.70 -13.20
N LYS A 61 -6.97 -1.62 -13.97
CA LYS A 61 -7.17 -3.08 -13.87
C LYS A 61 -6.96 -3.64 -12.45
N GLY A 62 -6.10 -2.99 -11.65
CA GLY A 62 -5.67 -3.54 -10.37
C GLY A 62 -4.78 -4.76 -10.57
N GLY A 63 -4.51 -5.51 -9.51
CA GLY A 63 -3.65 -6.69 -9.58
C GLY A 63 -2.83 -6.94 -8.31
N TYR A 64 -1.92 -7.91 -8.41
CA TYR A 64 -0.98 -8.22 -7.34
C TYR A 64 0.20 -7.24 -7.40
N GLU A 65 0.38 -6.42 -6.35
CA GLU A 65 1.50 -5.47 -6.23
C GLU A 65 2.01 -5.57 -4.77
N PRO A 66 3.04 -6.39 -4.49
CA PRO A 66 3.59 -6.52 -3.14
C PRO A 66 4.40 -5.28 -2.73
N VAL A 67 4.69 -5.12 -1.44
CA VAL A 67 5.63 -4.08 -0.99
C VAL A 67 7.05 -4.51 -1.37
N PRO A 68 7.83 -3.63 -2.03
CA PRO A 68 9.22 -3.94 -2.36
C PRO A 68 10.04 -4.20 -1.09
N LYS A 69 11.04 -5.07 -1.17
CA LYS A 69 11.92 -5.41 -0.04
C LYS A 69 12.78 -4.24 0.35
N ASN A 70 13.20 -3.43 -0.63
CA ASN A 70 13.99 -2.23 -0.42
C ASN A 70 13.65 -1.15 -1.45
N TRP A 71 14.17 0.06 -1.23
CA TRP A 71 13.89 1.19 -2.14
C TRP A 71 14.54 1.02 -3.51
N ILE A 72 15.63 0.26 -3.60
CA ILE A 72 16.36 -0.01 -4.84
C ILE A 72 15.49 -0.85 -5.78
N GLU A 73 14.85 -1.90 -5.28
CA GLU A 73 13.92 -2.75 -6.03
C GLU A 73 12.76 -1.95 -6.63
N LYS A 74 12.26 -0.93 -5.91
CA LYS A 74 11.21 -0.06 -6.44
C LYS A 74 11.66 0.76 -7.65
N LEU A 75 12.93 1.16 -7.69
CA LEU A 75 13.48 1.95 -8.80
C LEU A 75 13.62 1.11 -10.07
N PHE A 76 13.97 -0.17 -9.92
CA PHE A 76 14.16 -1.11 -11.04
C PHE A 76 12.87 -1.82 -11.47
N GLU A 77 11.75 -1.64 -10.77
CA GLU A 77 10.46 -2.27 -11.12
C GLU A 77 9.93 -1.84 -12.50
N ASN A 78 10.36 -0.69 -13.02
CA ASN A 78 10.01 -0.24 -14.37
C ASN A 78 10.87 -0.88 -15.48
N ASP A 79 12.04 -1.45 -15.15
CA ASP A 79 12.98 -2.03 -16.12
C ASP A 79 12.68 -3.52 -16.40
N TYR A 80 11.91 -4.17 -15.55
CA TYR A 80 11.48 -5.57 -15.71
C TYR A 80 9.98 -5.69 -15.35
N PRO A 81 9.07 -5.47 -16.32
CA PRO A 81 7.65 -5.63 -16.05
C PRO A 81 7.35 -7.11 -15.78
N ASN A 82 6.77 -7.39 -14.60
CA ASN A 82 6.16 -8.70 -14.29
C ASN A 82 4.97 -8.99 -15.19
#